data_AF-A0A2U1KMK7-F1
#
_entry.id   AF-A0A2U1KMK7-F1
#
_cell.length_a   1.000
_cell.length_b   1.000
_cell.length_c   1.000
_cell.angle_alpha   90.00
_cell.angle_beta   90.00
_cell.angle_gamma   90.00
#
_symmetry.space_group_name_H-M   'P 1'
#
loop_
_entity.id
_entity.type
_entity.pdbx_description
1 polymer ?
#
loop_
_entity_poly.entity_id
_entity_poly.type
_entity_poly.pdbx_seq_one_letter_code
_entity_poly.pdbx_strand_id
1 'polypeptide(L)'
;MSSTSSSSNWIRPIPTHCFCELPVVERTSRTAANPARRFLCCPHPSDSGKQCRFYFFLDPELRYGYYRTEMHSLYTQVQQLRREMQVQEYTYRNRIRDLELELNERTTTGKKIQKPPGPVAVLGLANEKTWNAIFNKDFGVKKPSGCVADTKVKVKKQ
;
A
#
# COMPACT_ATOMS: atom_id res chain seq x y z
N MET A 1 -57.72 -3.26 5.19
CA MET A 1 -57.19 -1.93 4.85
C MET A 1 -55.68 -2.05 4.74
N SER A 2 -55.14 -2.17 3.53
CA SER A 2 -53.70 -2.40 3.31
C SER A 2 -53.01 -1.05 3.12
N SER A 3 -52.46 -0.50 4.19
CA SER A 3 -51.71 0.76 4.17
C SER A 3 -50.45 0.61 3.33
N THR A 4 -50.50 1.13 2.11
CA THR A 4 -49.37 1.14 1.19
C THR A 4 -48.42 2.28 1.59
N SER A 5 -47.57 2.05 2.59
CA SER A 5 -46.53 3.00 2.98
C SER A 5 -45.37 2.93 1.98
N SER A 6 -45.59 3.39 0.75
CA SER A 6 -44.51 3.69 -0.20
C SER A 6 -43.86 5.02 0.18
N SER A 7 -43.12 5.04 1.30
CA SER A 7 -42.25 6.16 1.63
C SER A 7 -40.95 6.02 0.84
N SER A 8 -40.97 6.41 -0.43
CA SER A 8 -39.74 6.63 -1.18
C SER A 8 -38.96 7.77 -0.51
N ASN A 9 -37.89 7.42 0.22
CA ASN A 9 -37.00 8.40 0.87
C ASN A 9 -36.36 9.38 -0.13
N TRP A 10 -36.47 9.13 -1.44
CA TRP A 10 -35.97 9.96 -2.55
C TRP A 10 -36.59 11.35 -2.67
N ILE A 11 -37.74 11.58 -2.03
CA ILE A 11 -38.45 12.87 -2.10
C ILE A 11 -38.13 13.74 -0.87
N ARG A 12 -37.55 13.15 0.19
CA ARG A 12 -37.26 13.88 1.41
C ARG A 12 -35.87 14.52 1.33
N PRO A 13 -35.72 15.76 1.82
CA PRO A 13 -34.39 16.35 1.95
C PRO A 13 -33.54 15.45 2.85
N ILE A 14 -32.29 15.22 2.43
CA ILE A 14 -31.34 14.41 3.20
C ILE A 14 -31.07 15.13 4.53
N PRO A 15 -31.32 14.51 5.69
CA PRO A 15 -31.10 15.15 6.98
C PRO A 15 -29.64 15.48 7.22
N THR A 16 -29.36 16.65 7.78
CA THR A 16 -28.00 17.10 8.12
C THR A 16 -27.66 16.92 9.61
N HIS A 17 -28.67 16.84 10.48
CA HIS A 17 -28.50 16.74 11.94
C HIS A 17 -29.36 15.61 12.51
N CYS A 18 -28.87 14.99 13.58
CA CYS A 18 -29.62 13.99 14.34
C CYS A 18 -30.50 14.66 15.42
N PHE A 19 -31.24 13.87 16.20
CA PHE A 19 -32.08 14.41 17.29
C PHE A 19 -31.30 15.00 18.48
N CYS A 20 -29.96 14.87 18.50
CA CYS A 20 -29.10 15.59 19.43
C CYS A 20 -28.64 16.95 18.89
N GLU A 21 -29.14 17.37 17.72
CA GLU A 21 -28.69 18.56 16.98
C GLU A 21 -27.21 18.51 16.56
N LEU A 22 -26.62 17.31 16.55
CA LEU A 22 -25.26 17.10 16.06
C LEU A 22 -25.26 16.71 14.57
N PRO A 23 -24.23 17.12 13.80
CA PRO A 23 -24.05 16.68 12.43
C PRO A 23 -24.07 15.15 12.33
N VAL A 24 -24.88 14.64 11.42
CA VAL A 24 -24.97 13.19 11.20
C VAL A 24 -23.70 12.65 10.55
N VAL A 25 -23.39 11.40 10.85
CA VAL A 25 -22.27 10.69 10.22
C VAL A 25 -22.78 9.59 9.33
N GLU A 26 -22.11 9.39 8.20
CA GLU A 26 -22.40 8.29 7.30
C GLU A 26 -21.74 6.99 7.77
N ARG A 27 -22.48 5.89 7.71
CA ARG A 27 -22.02 4.53 8.01
C ARG A 27 -22.58 3.55 6.98
N THR A 28 -21.98 2.36 6.91
CA THR A 28 -22.45 1.26 6.07
C THR A 28 -22.99 0.15 6.96
N SER A 29 -24.22 -0.30 6.68
CA SER A 29 -24.85 -1.39 7.41
C SER A 29 -24.15 -2.72 7.11
N ARG A 30 -23.94 -3.49 8.18
CA ARG A 30 -23.33 -4.83 8.15
C ARG A 30 -24.36 -5.94 8.40
N THR A 31 -25.65 -5.59 8.44
CA THR A 31 -26.72 -6.53 8.76
C THR A 31 -27.15 -7.31 7.53
N ALA A 32 -27.58 -8.56 7.72
CA ALA A 32 -28.14 -9.39 6.64
C ALA A 32 -29.42 -8.81 6.03
N ALA A 33 -30.23 -8.10 6.82
CA ALA A 33 -31.46 -7.45 6.34
C ALA A 33 -31.18 -6.27 5.41
N ASN A 34 -30.10 -5.52 5.69
CA ASN A 34 -29.72 -4.31 4.96
C ASN A 34 -28.22 -4.33 4.62
N PRO A 35 -27.76 -5.29 3.80
CA PRO A 35 -26.35 -5.48 3.57
C PRO A 35 -25.80 -4.36 2.71
N ALA A 36 -24.62 -3.85 3.09
CA ALA A 36 -23.88 -2.82 2.36
C ALA A 36 -24.63 -1.49 2.12
N ARG A 37 -25.83 -1.29 2.69
CA ARG A 37 -26.59 -0.03 2.55
C ARG A 37 -25.98 1.08 3.38
N ARG A 38 -25.79 2.25 2.78
CA ARG A 38 -25.35 3.46 3.46
C ARG A 38 -26.49 4.10 4.23
N PHE A 39 -26.17 4.59 5.42
CA PHE A 39 -27.12 5.30 6.28
C PHE A 39 -26.42 6.40 7.07
N LEU A 40 -27.18 7.44 7.39
CA LEU A 40 -26.78 8.51 8.30
C LEU A 40 -27.22 8.14 9.72
N CYS A 41 -26.38 8.38 10.70
CA CYS A 41 -26.72 8.13 12.10
C CYS A 41 -26.13 9.18 13.05
N CYS A 42 -26.58 9.13 14.30
CA CYS A 42 -26.00 9.91 15.40
C CYS A 42 -24.49 9.60 15.56
N PRO A 43 -23.62 10.61 15.75
CA PRO A 43 -22.19 10.41 15.95
C PRO A 43 -21.83 9.87 17.33
N HIS A 44 -22.73 9.96 18.32
CA HIS A 44 -22.45 9.41 19.65
C HIS A 44 -22.18 7.90 19.59
N PRO A 45 -21.16 7.40 20.31
CA PRO A 45 -20.90 5.97 20.42
C PRO A 45 -22.11 5.22 20.98
N SER A 46 -22.38 4.04 20.45
CA SER A 46 -23.52 3.21 20.87
C SER A 46 -23.50 2.90 22.38
N ASP A 47 -22.32 2.75 22.98
CA ASP A 47 -22.15 2.35 24.38
C ASP A 47 -22.23 3.53 25.36
N SER A 48 -22.33 4.76 24.85
CA SER A 48 -22.29 5.97 25.69
C SER A 48 -23.60 6.29 26.42
N GLY A 49 -24.69 5.59 26.10
CA GLY A 49 -26.04 5.91 26.58
C GLY A 49 -26.63 7.23 26.04
N LYS A 50 -25.83 8.06 25.36
CA LYS A 50 -26.20 9.38 24.82
C LYS A 50 -26.70 9.34 23.38
N GLN A 51 -26.72 8.16 22.76
CA GLN A 51 -27.09 8.02 21.35
C GLN A 51 -28.61 8.12 21.17
N CYS A 52 -29.07 9.12 20.41
CA CYS A 52 -30.51 9.35 20.15
C CYS A 52 -31.16 8.36 19.16
N ARG A 53 -30.42 7.34 18.71
CA ARG A 53 -30.87 6.31 17.76
C ARG A 53 -31.45 6.84 16.44
N PHE A 54 -31.15 8.09 16.09
CA PHE A 54 -31.45 8.63 14.76
C PHE A 54 -30.79 7.77 13.68
N TYR A 55 -31.55 7.41 12.65
CA TYR A 55 -31.04 6.76 11.45
C TYR A 55 -31.81 7.21 10.19
N PHE A 56 -31.12 7.26 9.05
CA PHE A 56 -31.72 7.55 7.74
C PHE A 56 -30.95 6.80 6.64
N PHE A 57 -31.61 5.91 5.89
CA PHE A 57 -30.96 5.20 4.78
C PHE A 57 -30.84 6.10 3.54
N LEU A 58 -29.62 6.16 2.98
CA LEU A 58 -29.32 6.88 1.74
C LEU A 58 -29.65 6.04 0.50
N ASP A 59 -29.37 4.74 0.56
CA ASP A 59 -29.54 3.82 -0.57
C ASP A 59 -30.93 3.15 -0.55
N PRO A 60 -31.48 2.70 -1.70
CA PRO A 60 -32.73 1.96 -1.73
C PRO A 60 -32.63 0.64 -0.99
N GLU A 61 -33.77 0.11 -0.56
CA GLU A 61 -33.81 -1.29 -0.13
C GLU A 61 -33.70 -2.23 -1.33
N LEU A 62 -32.87 -3.26 -1.18
CA LEU A 62 -32.80 -4.38 -2.10
C LEU A 62 -34.08 -5.23 -1.93
N ARG A 63 -35.01 -5.08 -2.87
CA ARG A 63 -36.34 -5.71 -2.77
C ARG A 63 -36.28 -7.24 -2.78
N TYR A 64 -35.38 -7.81 -3.56
CA TYR A 64 -35.30 -9.27 -3.72
C TYR A 64 -34.40 -9.89 -2.65
N GLY A 65 -34.90 -10.94 -1.99
CA GLY A 65 -34.17 -11.68 -0.95
C GLY A 65 -32.85 -12.28 -1.45
N TYR A 66 -32.85 -12.81 -2.68
CA TYR A 66 -31.64 -13.34 -3.32
C TYR A 66 -30.49 -12.32 -3.32
N TYR A 67 -30.73 -11.10 -3.82
CA TYR A 67 -29.70 -10.07 -3.85
C TYR A 67 -29.27 -9.59 -2.46
N ARG A 68 -30.18 -9.61 -1.46
CA ARG A 68 -29.80 -9.32 -0.07
C ARG A 68 -28.82 -10.37 0.45
N THR A 69 -29.15 -11.65 0.32
CA THR A 69 -28.28 -12.74 0.78
C THR A 69 -26.91 -12.70 0.08
N GLU A 70 -26.91 -12.54 -1.25
CA GLU A 70 -25.68 -12.48 -2.03
C GLU A 70 -24.81 -11.27 -1.64
N MET A 71 -25.41 -10.08 -1.53
CA MET A 71 -24.70 -8.87 -1.08
C MET A 71 -24.13 -9.02 0.33
N HIS A 72 -24.87 -9.66 1.24
CA HIS A 72 -24.37 -9.90 2.59
C HIS A 72 -23.16 -10.85 2.58
N SER A 73 -23.21 -11.91 1.78
CA SER A 73 -22.11 -12.87 1.61
C SER A 73 -20.85 -12.16 1.07
N LEU A 74 -20.98 -11.47 -0.06
CA LEU A 74 -19.88 -10.74 -0.69
C LEU A 74 -19.30 -9.67 0.23
N TYR A 75 -20.15 -8.87 0.89
CA TYR A 75 -19.70 -7.85 1.83
C TYR A 75 -18.90 -8.47 2.98
N THR A 76 -19.36 -9.58 3.55
CA THR A 76 -18.67 -10.29 4.63
C THR A 76 -17.31 -10.81 4.17
N GLN A 77 -17.23 -11.40 2.98
CA GLN A 77 -15.98 -11.88 2.39
C GLN A 77 -14.99 -10.72 2.19
N VAL A 78 -15.43 -9.59 1.62
CA VAL A 78 -14.58 -8.40 1.43
C VAL A 78 -14.06 -7.87 2.77
N GLN A 79 -14.89 -7.83 3.81
CA GLN A 79 -14.45 -7.39 5.14
C GLN A 79 -13.45 -8.37 5.76
N GLN A 80 -13.61 -9.66 5.53
CA GLN A 80 -12.66 -10.67 5.98
C GLN A 80 -11.31 -10.52 5.28
N LEU A 81 -11.30 -10.42 3.95
CA LEU A 81 -10.09 -10.22 3.16
C LEU A 81 -9.36 -8.93 3.56
N ARG A 82 -10.08 -7.84 3.83
CA ARG A 82 -9.48 -6.59 4.32
C ARG A 82 -8.77 -6.78 5.67
N ARG A 83 -9.36 -7.54 6.60
CA ARG A 83 -8.72 -7.84 7.90
C ARG A 83 -7.48 -8.70 7.73
N GLU A 84 -7.56 -9.75 6.92
CA GLU A 84 -6.42 -10.62 6.63
C GLU A 84 -5.26 -9.86 6.00
N MET A 85 -5.55 -9.00 5.02
CA MET A 85 -4.57 -8.14 4.38
C MET A 85 -3.91 -7.18 5.38
N GLN A 86 -4.67 -6.59 6.32
CA GLN A 86 -4.12 -5.74 7.37
C GLN A 86 -3.19 -6.49 8.32
N VAL A 87 -3.57 -7.71 8.73
CA VAL A 87 -2.73 -8.57 9.58
C VAL A 87 -1.45 -8.94 8.85
N GLN A 88 -1.58 -9.35 7.59
CA GLN A 88 -0.44 -9.72 6.75
C GLN A 88 0.54 -8.56 6.56
N GLU A 89 0.02 -7.36 6.29
CA GLU A 89 0.84 -6.14 6.19
C GLU A 89 1.59 -5.86 7.49
N TYR A 90 0.91 -5.96 8.64
CA TYR A 90 1.54 -5.79 9.94
C TYR A 90 2.67 -6.80 10.17
N THR A 91 2.43 -8.08 9.85
CA THR A 91 3.44 -9.13 9.96
C THR A 91 4.67 -8.84 9.10
N TYR A 92 4.46 -8.43 7.84
CA TYR A 92 5.59 -8.11 6.95
C TYR A 92 6.34 -6.86 7.41
N ARG A 93 5.65 -5.82 7.86
CA ARG A 93 6.30 -4.61 8.41
C ARG A 93 7.18 -4.92 9.62
N ASN A 94 6.72 -5.78 10.52
CA ASN A 94 7.52 -6.21 11.66
C ASN A 94 8.73 -7.03 11.22
N ARG A 95 8.54 -7.99 10.32
CA ARG A 95 9.66 -8.81 9.80
C ARG A 95 10.71 -7.96 9.08
N ILE A 96 10.29 -6.95 8.33
CA ILE A 96 11.21 -5.99 7.69
C ILE A 96 12.03 -5.27 8.76
N ARG A 97 11.38 -4.75 9.81
CA ARG A 97 12.08 -4.09 10.94
C ARG A 97 13.10 -5.00 11.59
N ASP A 98 12.74 -6.25 11.88
CA ASP A 98 13.63 -7.22 12.52
C ASP A 98 14.85 -7.53 11.64
N LEU A 99 14.63 -7.70 10.32
CA LEU A 99 15.71 -7.91 9.35
C LEU A 99 16.62 -6.69 9.21
N GLU A 100 16.07 -5.47 9.27
CA GLU A 100 16.84 -4.23 9.25
C GLU A 100 17.76 -4.13 10.49
N LEU A 101 17.26 -4.52 11.66
CA LEU A 101 18.06 -4.58 12.88
C LEU A 101 19.19 -5.62 12.77
N GLU A 102 18.89 -6.83 12.30
CA GLU A 102 19.91 -7.87 12.07
C GLU A 102 20.99 -7.40 11.07
N LEU A 103 20.60 -6.73 9.98
CA LEU A 103 21.54 -6.19 9.01
C LEU A 103 22.43 -5.12 9.65
N ASN A 104 21.84 -4.20 10.41
CA ASN A 104 22.58 -3.16 11.11
C ASN A 104 23.60 -3.76 12.10
N GLU A 105 23.21 -4.77 12.86
CA GLU A 105 24.12 -5.52 13.74
C GLU A 105 25.27 -6.16 12.95
N ARG A 106 25.01 -6.82 11.82
CA ARG A 106 26.07 -7.42 10.98
C ARG A 106 27.03 -6.36 10.42
N THR A 107 26.52 -5.19 10.02
CA THR A 107 27.35 -4.11 9.50
C THR A 107 28.15 -3.37 10.56
N THR A 108 27.62 -3.25 11.78
CA THR A 108 28.29 -2.59 12.93
C THR A 108 29.26 -3.51 13.67
N THR A 109 28.94 -4.81 13.77
CA THR A 109 29.84 -5.83 14.34
C THR A 109 31.00 -6.19 13.41
N GLY A 110 31.04 -5.64 12.19
CA GLY A 110 32.21 -5.67 11.33
C GLY A 110 32.92 -7.01 11.35
N LYS A 111 32.23 -8.11 10.99
CA LYS A 111 32.92 -9.33 10.60
C LYS A 111 33.84 -8.93 9.45
N LYS A 112 35.10 -8.65 9.77
CA LYS A 112 36.19 -8.52 8.82
C LYS A 112 36.15 -9.81 8.01
N ILE A 113 35.61 -9.76 6.81
CA ILE A 113 35.91 -10.77 5.82
C ILE A 113 37.42 -10.64 5.65
N GLN A 114 38.17 -11.55 6.28
CA GLN A 114 39.59 -11.66 6.05
C GLN A 114 39.72 -11.99 4.57
N LYS A 115 40.17 -11.02 3.78
CA LYS A 115 40.61 -11.27 2.42
C LYS A 115 41.67 -12.38 2.56
N PRO A 116 41.49 -13.57 1.96
CA PRO A 116 42.52 -14.59 2.04
C PRO A 116 43.84 -13.96 1.58
N PRO A 117 44.98 -14.30 2.20
CA PRO A 117 46.26 -13.72 1.81
C PRO A 117 46.51 -14.06 0.34
N GLY A 118 46.25 -13.08 -0.53
CA GLY A 118 46.65 -13.14 -1.92
C GLY A 118 48.18 -13.17 -1.98
N PRO A 119 48.75 -13.83 -3.00
CA PRO A 119 50.19 -14.04 -3.08
C PRO A 119 50.91 -12.69 -3.03
N VAL A 120 51.96 -12.64 -2.20
CA VAL A 120 52.83 -11.48 -1.99
C VAL A 120 53.20 -10.88 -3.34
N ALA A 121 52.80 -9.63 -3.57
CA ALA A 121 53.20 -8.88 -4.75
C ALA A 121 54.71 -8.62 -4.67
N VAL A 122 55.49 -9.44 -5.37
CA VAL A 122 56.85 -9.10 -5.78
C VAL A 122 56.73 -7.87 -6.69
N LEU A 123 57.32 -6.77 -6.25
CA LEU A 123 57.42 -5.51 -6.97
C LEU A 123 57.97 -5.74 -8.39
N GLY A 124 57.15 -5.43 -9.39
CA GLY A 124 57.55 -5.36 -10.78
C GLY A 124 56.63 -4.40 -11.52
N LEU A 125 57.16 -3.23 -11.86
CA LEU A 125 56.52 -2.21 -12.69
C LEU A 125 56.04 -2.82 -14.01
N ALA A 126 54.80 -3.28 -14.07
CA ALA A 126 54.15 -3.69 -15.31
C ALA A 126 53.39 -2.50 -15.89
N ASN A 127 53.96 -1.95 -16.96
CA ASN A 127 53.39 -0.95 -17.85
C ASN A 127 51.97 -1.34 -18.33
N GLU A 128 51.12 -0.33 -18.56
CA GLU A 128 49.73 -0.39 -19.06
C GLU A 128 49.48 -1.32 -20.26
N LYS A 129 50.51 -1.61 -21.07
CA LYS A 129 50.47 -2.59 -22.17
C LYS A 129 50.25 -4.02 -21.67
N THR A 130 50.74 -4.36 -20.48
CA THR A 130 50.63 -5.70 -19.89
C THR A 130 49.20 -5.99 -19.41
N TRP A 131 48.50 -4.98 -18.89
CA TRP A 131 47.10 -5.10 -18.46
C TRP A 131 46.13 -5.34 -19.62
N ASN A 132 46.35 -4.65 -20.75
CA ASN A 132 45.50 -4.81 -21.95
C ASN A 132 45.68 -6.16 -22.66
N ALA A 133 46.81 -6.85 -22.47
CA ALA A 133 47.03 -8.18 -23.01
C ALA A 133 46.33 -9.29 -22.21
N ILE A 134 46.19 -9.12 -20.90
CA ILE A 134 45.52 -10.08 -20.00
C ILE A 134 44.00 -10.03 -20.21
N PHE A 135 43.42 -8.82 -20.27
CA PHE A 135 41.98 -8.66 -20.43
C PHE A 135 41.43 -9.21 -21.75
N ASN A 136 42.22 -9.19 -22.82
CA ASN A 136 41.79 -9.68 -24.15
C ASN A 136 41.92 -11.20 -24.33
N LYS A 137 42.62 -11.91 -23.44
CA LYS A 137 42.80 -13.37 -23.56
C LYS A 137 41.69 -14.17 -22.87
N ASP A 138 41.15 -13.66 -21.76
CA ASP A 138 40.22 -14.45 -20.91
C ASP A 138 38.74 -14.17 -21.19
N PHE A 139 38.42 -13.01 -21.77
CA PHE A 139 37.06 -12.67 -22.17
C PHE A 139 37.11 -12.21 -23.62
N GLY A 140 36.73 -13.07 -24.56
CA GLY A 140 36.66 -12.77 -25.99
C GLY A 140 35.64 -11.68 -26.33
N VAL A 141 35.90 -10.45 -25.91
CA VAL A 141 35.08 -9.27 -26.18
C VAL A 141 35.70 -8.55 -27.36
N LYS A 142 35.09 -8.72 -28.54
CA LYS A 142 35.34 -7.83 -29.68
C LYS A 142 34.97 -6.41 -29.27
N LYS A 143 35.92 -5.47 -29.37
CA LYS A 143 35.67 -4.03 -29.18
C LYS A 143 34.50 -3.58 -30.07
N PRO A 144 33.47 -2.88 -29.55
CA PRO A 144 32.61 -2.09 -30.41
C PRO A 144 33.42 -0.94 -31.03
N SER A 145 33.35 -0.84 -32.35
CA SER A 145 33.91 0.25 -33.14
C SER A 145 33.21 1.57 -32.82
N GLY A 146 33.97 2.61 -32.49
CA GLY A 146 33.42 3.97 -32.45
C GLY A 146 34.15 4.92 -31.49
N CYS A 147 35.42 5.21 -31.78
CA CYS A 147 36.03 6.45 -31.30
C CYS A 147 35.52 7.61 -32.15
N VAL A 148 35.17 8.75 -31.55
CA VAL A 148 35.48 10.05 -32.14
C VAL A 148 35.99 10.97 -31.04
N ALA A 149 37.17 11.51 -31.29
CA ALA A 149 37.95 12.38 -30.43
C ALA A 149 37.51 13.84 -30.50
N ASP A 150 37.94 14.57 -29.47
CA ASP A 150 38.18 16.01 -29.35
C ASP A 150 37.90 16.92 -30.55
N THR A 151 37.15 17.99 -30.30
CA THR A 151 37.41 19.29 -30.94
C THR A 151 37.39 20.42 -29.92
N LYS A 152 38.55 21.09 -29.81
CA LYS A 152 38.79 22.42 -29.23
C LYS A 152 37.67 23.40 -29.58
N VAL A 153 37.17 24.16 -28.59
CA VAL A 153 36.44 25.41 -28.82
C VAL A 153 37.12 26.57 -28.10
N LYS A 154 37.37 27.62 -28.87
CA LYS A 154 38.05 28.88 -28.54
C LYS A 154 37.02 29.89 -27.97
N VAL A 155 37.36 30.48 -26.83
CA VAL A 155 36.94 31.74 -26.17
C VAL A 155 35.92 32.66 -26.88
N LYS A 156 34.91 33.16 -26.12
CA LYS A 156 34.62 34.60 -26.05
C LYS A 156 33.99 35.04 -24.71
N LYS A 157 34.58 36.10 -24.19
CA LYS A 157 34.31 36.85 -22.95
C LYS A 157 33.07 37.74 -23.16
N GLN A 158 32.22 37.85 -22.15
CA GLN A 158 31.28 38.98 -21.97
C GLN A 158 31.85 39.88 -20.87
#